data_AF-A0AAE1YW33-F1
#
_entry.id   AF-A0AAE1YW33-F1
#
_cell.length_a   1.000
_cell.length_b   1.000
_cell.length_c   1.000
_cell.angle_alpha   90.00
_cell.angle_beta   90.00
_cell.angle_gamma   90.00
#
_symmetry.space_group_name_H-M   'P 1'
#
loop_
_entity.id
_entity.type
_entity.pdbx_description
1 polymer ?
#
loop_
_entity_poly.entity_id
_entity_poly.type
_entity_poly.pdbx_seq_one_letter_code
_entity_poly.pdbx_strand_id
1 'polypeptide(L)'
;MSGLLAFRHVKNKGSQRLSLSWFSSSGFSRFLHSLPFATVNAEEVSGSKPAEVLNLVQGKWTRSSSWNTIPDPLNGESFIKVSEVDEKGIQPFVESLSKCPKHGLHNPFKAPERYLMLGDVSMKAAHKLSLPEVSDFFAKLIQRVSPKSYEQAFAEVYVTQKFLENFCGDQVRFLARSFAVPGNHLGQQSHGFRWPYGPVAIITPFNFPLEIPVLQLMGALYMGNKPLLKVDSKVCIVMEQMLRLLHDCGLPVEDVDFINSDGKTMNKILLEGKPRMTLFTGSSRVAEKLAGDLKGRIKLEDAGFDWKILGPDVQEEDYVAWVCDQDAYACSGQKCSAQSLLFMHENWSKSSLVNKLTSLAARRKLDDLTVGPVLTFTTDAMLDHMNKLLQIKGSKLLFGGEPLQNHSIPAVYGAIKPTAVFVPLEEILKENNYELVTKEIFGPFQIVTEYKHDQLPLVLDTLERMHAHLTAAVVSNDLLFQQEIIGNSVNGTTYAGLRARTTGAPQNHWFGPAGDPRGAGIGTPEAIKLVWSCHREIIYDVVPTKSPPPCRRSLATTARSLVIPPHTPPPEARNRCGIILLVVKSFSFFSLNVFVGSNYKSFVGYRTLPDQDLRLSIVLNPEPIFLKLKPEA
;
A
#
# COMPACT_ATOMS: atom_id res chain seq x y z
N MET A 1 -43.94 18.01 -45.13
CA MET A 1 -45.01 17.08 -45.55
C MET A 1 -45.58 16.46 -44.28
N SER A 2 -46.86 16.73 -44.10
CA SER A 2 -47.75 16.47 -42.97
C SER A 2 -48.30 15.05 -43.01
N GLY A 3 -48.73 14.51 -41.86
CA GLY A 3 -49.54 13.27 -41.87
C GLY A 3 -49.81 12.59 -40.52
N LEU A 4 -50.51 13.28 -39.60
CA LEU A 4 -51.33 12.63 -38.56
C LEU A 4 -52.45 11.81 -39.23
N LEU A 5 -52.92 10.74 -38.57
CA LEU A 5 -54.35 10.43 -38.44
C LEU A 5 -54.62 9.30 -37.42
N ALA A 6 -55.41 9.63 -36.40
CA ALA A 6 -56.02 8.73 -35.45
C ALA A 6 -57.40 8.27 -35.96
N PHE A 7 -57.89 7.10 -35.55
CA PHE A 7 -59.34 6.81 -35.53
C PHE A 7 -59.75 5.93 -34.33
N ARG A 8 -60.92 6.28 -33.78
CA ARG A 8 -61.56 5.82 -32.55
C ARG A 8 -62.47 4.60 -32.74
N HIS A 9 -62.50 3.76 -31.69
CA HIS A 9 -63.61 3.00 -31.06
C HIS A 9 -64.95 2.76 -31.79
N VAL A 10 -65.45 1.50 -31.73
CA VAL A 10 -66.84 1.14 -31.31
C VAL A 10 -66.87 -0.25 -30.61
N LYS A 11 -67.77 -0.36 -29.62
CA LYS A 11 -68.05 -1.40 -28.60
C LYS A 11 -68.87 -2.62 -29.11
N ASN A 12 -68.81 -3.78 -28.42
CA ASN A 12 -69.97 -4.30 -27.64
C ASN A 12 -69.72 -5.53 -26.73
N LYS A 13 -70.01 -5.30 -25.44
CA LYS A 13 -70.68 -6.06 -24.34
C LYS A 13 -70.80 -7.60 -24.27
N GLY A 14 -70.46 -8.08 -23.06
CA GLY A 14 -71.06 -9.20 -22.29
C GLY A 14 -70.04 -9.63 -21.21
N SER A 15 -70.29 -9.84 -19.90
CA SER A 15 -71.47 -9.95 -19.05
C SER A 15 -71.02 -9.77 -17.58
N GLN A 16 -71.90 -9.18 -16.76
CA GLN A 16 -72.08 -9.27 -15.30
C GLN A 16 -70.97 -8.93 -14.27
N ARG A 17 -71.41 -8.07 -13.32
CA ARG A 17 -70.75 -7.58 -12.11
C ARG A 17 -70.69 -8.66 -11.03
N LEU A 18 -69.65 -8.63 -10.20
CA LEU A 18 -69.75 -8.75 -8.73
C LEU A 18 -68.50 -8.12 -8.09
N SER A 19 -68.74 -7.16 -7.21
CA SER A 19 -67.77 -6.52 -6.32
C SER A 19 -67.44 -7.43 -5.15
N LEU A 20 -66.17 -7.51 -4.75
CA LEU A 20 -65.76 -7.78 -3.37
C LEU A 20 -64.35 -7.24 -3.14
N SER A 21 -64.28 -6.22 -2.30
CA SER A 21 -63.11 -5.84 -1.52
C SER A 21 -62.82 -6.91 -0.46
N TRP A 22 -61.61 -6.84 0.12
CA TRP A 22 -61.03 -7.66 1.20
C TRP A 22 -60.26 -8.91 0.76
N PHE A 23 -58.93 -8.77 0.67
CA PHE A 23 -58.02 -9.61 1.45
C PHE A 23 -56.79 -8.78 1.86
N SER A 24 -56.60 -8.74 3.17
CA SER A 24 -55.45 -8.21 3.88
C SER A 24 -54.15 -8.82 3.35
N SER A 25 -53.16 -7.97 3.10
CA SER A 25 -51.76 -8.36 2.91
C SER A 25 -51.19 -8.86 4.25
N SER A 26 -51.50 -10.11 4.60
CA SER A 26 -50.91 -10.82 5.73
C SER A 26 -49.74 -11.67 5.26
N GLY A 27 -48.54 -11.35 5.75
CA GLY A 27 -47.54 -12.34 6.09
C GLY A 27 -46.82 -13.05 4.93
N PHE A 28 -46.08 -12.31 4.10
CA PHE A 28 -44.81 -12.88 3.63
C PHE A 28 -43.75 -12.62 4.70
N SER A 29 -43.54 -13.64 5.54
CA SER A 29 -42.39 -13.73 6.42
C SER A 29 -41.11 -13.46 5.61
N ARG A 30 -40.46 -12.31 5.85
CA ARG A 30 -39.06 -12.10 5.49
C ARG A 30 -38.24 -13.05 6.35
N PHE A 31 -38.02 -14.28 5.87
CA PHE A 31 -36.82 -15.01 6.28
C PHE A 31 -35.64 -14.23 5.73
N LEU A 32 -35.09 -13.33 6.55
CA LEU A 32 -33.77 -12.72 6.35
C LEU A 32 -32.79 -13.87 6.15
N HIS A 33 -32.29 -14.04 4.93
CA HIS A 33 -31.18 -14.94 4.65
C HIS A 33 -29.95 -14.40 5.38
N SER A 34 -29.72 -14.88 6.60
CA SER A 34 -28.46 -14.66 7.32
C SER A 34 -27.34 -15.27 6.49
N LEU A 35 -26.33 -14.47 6.11
CA LEU A 35 -25.12 -14.99 5.47
C LEU A 35 -24.51 -16.08 6.39
N PRO A 36 -24.25 -17.31 5.89
CA PRO A 36 -23.86 -18.43 6.76
C PRO A 36 -22.63 -18.19 7.64
N PHE A 37 -21.66 -17.40 7.17
CA PHE A 37 -20.44 -17.08 7.90
C PHE A 37 -20.64 -15.97 8.95
N ALA A 38 -21.68 -15.14 8.81
CA ALA A 38 -21.80 -13.89 9.54
C ALA A 38 -22.41 -14.10 10.92
N THR A 39 -21.79 -13.51 11.94
CA THR A 39 -22.28 -13.49 13.33
C THR A 39 -22.97 -12.18 13.72
N VAL A 40 -23.07 -11.25 12.79
CA VAL A 40 -23.69 -9.92 12.96
C VAL A 40 -24.55 -9.57 11.76
N ASN A 41 -25.57 -8.75 11.96
CA ASN A 41 -26.28 -8.06 10.89
C ASN A 41 -25.90 -6.56 10.92
N ALA A 42 -25.29 -6.07 9.84
CA ALA A 42 -24.77 -4.71 9.74
C ALA A 42 -25.83 -3.61 9.93
N GLU A 43 -27.10 -3.89 9.60
CA GLU A 43 -28.19 -2.92 9.76
C GLU A 43 -28.81 -2.97 11.16
N GLU A 44 -28.73 -4.11 11.86
CA GLU A 44 -29.38 -4.28 13.17
C GLU A 44 -28.47 -3.95 14.36
N VAL A 45 -27.15 -3.94 14.16
CA VAL A 45 -26.20 -3.60 15.23
C VAL A 45 -26.49 -2.19 15.76
N SER A 46 -26.71 -2.07 17.06
CA SER A 46 -27.16 -0.84 17.72
C SER A 46 -26.91 -0.91 19.22
N GLY A 47 -27.13 0.17 19.98
CA GLY A 47 -27.05 0.12 21.44
C GLY A 47 -28.01 -0.91 22.07
N SER A 48 -29.19 -1.11 21.46
CA SER A 48 -30.19 -2.09 21.90
C SER A 48 -29.85 -3.54 21.54
N LYS A 49 -29.05 -3.73 20.48
CA LYS A 49 -28.59 -5.03 19.97
C LYS A 49 -27.07 -4.97 19.70
N PRO A 50 -26.24 -4.90 20.75
CA PRO A 50 -24.81 -4.77 20.56
C PRO A 50 -24.19 -6.05 20.00
N ALA A 51 -23.25 -5.93 19.08
CA ALA A 51 -22.48 -7.05 18.57
C ALA A 51 -21.32 -7.42 19.51
N GLU A 52 -20.92 -8.69 19.52
CA GLU A 52 -19.69 -9.15 20.19
C GLU A 52 -18.61 -9.42 19.14
N VAL A 53 -17.38 -8.97 19.42
CA VAL A 53 -16.19 -9.33 18.64
C VAL A 53 -15.30 -10.25 19.47
N LEU A 54 -14.89 -11.37 18.88
CA LEU A 54 -14.10 -12.41 19.53
C LEU A 54 -12.65 -12.42 19.04
N ASN A 55 -11.78 -13.09 19.79
CA ASN A 55 -10.41 -13.40 19.37
C ASN A 55 -10.37 -14.77 18.68
N LEU A 56 -9.40 -15.01 17.80
CA LEU A 56 -9.06 -16.33 17.27
C LEU A 56 -7.67 -16.70 17.74
N VAL A 57 -7.53 -17.82 18.46
CA VAL A 57 -6.22 -18.29 18.90
C VAL A 57 -6.18 -19.81 18.91
N GLN A 58 -5.12 -20.40 18.37
CA GLN A 58 -4.93 -21.85 18.31
C GLN A 58 -6.16 -22.58 17.72
N GLY A 59 -6.73 -22.02 16.65
CA GLY A 59 -7.85 -22.62 15.92
C GLY A 59 -9.23 -22.45 16.59
N LYS A 60 -9.36 -21.62 17.64
CA LYS A 60 -10.63 -21.44 18.37
C LYS A 60 -11.00 -19.98 18.52
N TRP A 61 -12.29 -19.68 18.32
CA TRP A 61 -12.87 -18.39 18.67
C TRP A 61 -13.06 -18.31 20.19
N THR A 62 -12.44 -17.32 20.83
CA THR A 62 -12.37 -17.21 22.30
C THR A 62 -12.85 -15.85 22.79
N ARG A 63 -13.52 -15.88 23.95
CA ARG A 63 -13.82 -14.72 24.78
C ARG A 63 -12.71 -14.51 25.81
N SER A 64 -12.43 -13.26 26.12
CA SER A 64 -11.63 -12.79 27.24
C SER A 64 -12.57 -12.32 28.37
N SER A 65 -12.01 -12.13 29.57
CA SER A 65 -12.75 -11.58 30.70
C SER A 65 -12.95 -10.06 30.61
N SER A 66 -12.27 -9.37 29.69
CA SER A 66 -12.31 -7.93 29.52
C SER A 66 -13.02 -7.55 28.23
N TRP A 67 -13.92 -6.57 28.30
CA TRP A 67 -14.66 -6.07 27.15
C TRP A 67 -14.38 -4.58 26.98
N ASN A 68 -13.98 -4.19 25.77
CA ASN A 68 -13.92 -2.80 25.36
C ASN A 68 -15.21 -2.46 24.60
N THR A 69 -15.93 -1.46 25.07
CA THR A 69 -17.19 -1.04 24.46
C THR A 69 -16.90 0.08 23.48
N ILE A 70 -17.21 -0.15 22.22
CA ILE A 70 -17.02 0.82 21.14
C ILE A 70 -18.32 1.61 20.97
N PRO A 71 -18.27 2.96 21.00
CA PRO A 71 -19.42 3.78 20.68
C PRO A 71 -19.62 3.85 19.16
N ASP A 72 -20.88 3.83 18.73
CA ASP A 72 -21.26 4.09 17.34
C ASP A 72 -20.82 5.53 16.98
N PRO A 73 -20.01 5.71 15.91
CA PRO A 73 -19.54 7.02 15.50
C PRO A 73 -20.62 8.05 15.18
N LEU A 74 -21.85 7.64 14.88
CA LEU A 74 -22.93 8.54 14.45
C LEU A 74 -23.83 9.02 15.58
N ASN A 75 -23.94 8.27 16.68
CA ASN A 75 -24.86 8.59 17.78
C ASN A 75 -24.29 8.36 19.19
N GLY A 76 -23.11 7.75 19.32
CA GLY A 76 -22.45 7.49 20.61
C GLY A 76 -22.99 6.28 21.39
N GLU A 77 -23.99 5.56 20.87
CA GLU A 77 -24.51 4.36 21.52
C GLU A 77 -23.46 3.24 21.59
N SER A 78 -23.49 2.48 22.68
CA SER A 78 -22.60 1.32 22.88
C SER A 78 -23.03 0.12 22.03
N PHE A 79 -22.68 0.11 20.74
CA PHE A 79 -23.17 -0.86 19.76
C PHE A 79 -22.27 -2.07 19.51
N ILE A 80 -21.00 -2.04 19.94
CA ILE A 80 -20.06 -3.17 19.78
C ILE A 80 -19.30 -3.39 21.09
N LYS A 81 -19.16 -4.65 21.49
CA LYS A 81 -18.32 -5.11 22.59
C LYS A 81 -17.20 -5.96 22.04
N VAL A 82 -15.96 -5.49 22.20
CA VAL A 82 -14.77 -6.18 21.73
C VAL A 82 -14.15 -6.93 22.88
N SER A 83 -13.97 -8.24 22.71
CA SER A 83 -13.27 -9.07 23.68
C SER A 83 -11.78 -8.75 23.64
N GLU A 84 -11.31 -7.86 24.51
CA GLU A 84 -9.91 -7.45 24.52
C GLU A 84 -9.05 -8.34 25.42
N VAL A 85 -7.89 -8.73 24.90
CA VAL A 85 -6.86 -9.45 25.64
C VAL A 85 -6.01 -8.44 26.40
N ASP A 86 -5.81 -8.69 27.69
CA ASP A 86 -4.91 -7.92 28.55
C ASP A 86 -3.50 -8.51 28.55
N GLU A 87 -2.56 -7.82 29.21
CA GLU A 87 -1.16 -8.25 29.33
C GLU A 87 -0.95 -9.62 30.02
N LYS A 88 -1.97 -10.17 30.70
CA LYS A 88 -1.90 -11.49 31.36
C LYS A 88 -2.42 -12.60 30.44
N GLY A 89 -3.35 -12.29 29.54
CA GLY A 89 -3.96 -13.22 28.59
C GLY A 89 -3.16 -13.51 27.33
N ILE A 90 -1.91 -13.02 27.22
CA ILE A 90 -1.15 -13.07 25.96
C ILE A 90 -0.51 -14.42 25.62
N GLN A 91 -0.32 -15.29 26.61
CA GLN A 91 0.49 -16.52 26.44
C GLN A 91 -0.01 -17.46 25.33
N PRO A 92 -1.33 -17.71 25.17
CA PRO A 92 -1.82 -18.54 24.08
C PRO A 92 -1.39 -18.07 22.68
N PHE A 93 -1.26 -16.76 22.47
CA PHE A 93 -0.82 -16.17 21.20
C PHE A 93 0.70 -16.30 21.01
N VAL A 94 1.48 -16.07 22.07
CA VAL A 94 2.94 -16.29 22.08
C VAL A 94 3.27 -17.75 21.75
N GLU A 95 2.58 -18.68 22.39
CA GLU A 95 2.70 -20.12 22.13
C GLU A 95 2.31 -20.47 20.69
N SER A 96 1.19 -19.93 20.21
CA SER A 96 0.69 -20.21 18.86
C SER A 96 1.65 -19.74 17.77
N LEU A 97 2.26 -18.55 17.92
CA LEU A 97 3.33 -18.07 17.06
C LEU A 97 4.55 -19.00 17.08
N SER A 98 4.96 -19.46 18.27
CA SER A 98 6.13 -20.33 18.42
C SER A 98 6.01 -21.68 17.69
N LYS A 99 4.77 -22.14 17.41
CA LYS A 99 4.51 -23.36 16.62
C LYS A 99 4.92 -23.22 15.16
N CYS A 100 5.06 -21.99 14.63
CA CYS A 100 5.56 -21.78 13.28
C CYS A 100 7.10 -21.75 13.28
N PRO A 101 7.78 -22.69 12.61
CA PRO A 101 9.23 -22.64 12.48
C PRO A 101 9.65 -21.52 11.53
N LYS A 102 10.92 -21.09 11.64
CA LYS A 102 11.51 -20.02 10.79
C LYS A 102 11.53 -20.36 9.30
N HIS A 103 11.37 -21.62 8.93
CA HIS A 103 11.23 -22.05 7.53
C HIS A 103 9.77 -22.09 7.05
N GLY A 104 8.85 -21.47 7.81
CA GLY A 104 7.45 -21.29 7.46
C GLY A 104 6.59 -22.54 7.65
N LEU A 105 5.28 -22.35 7.46
CA LEU A 105 4.28 -23.42 7.31
C LEU A 105 4.57 -24.21 6.03
N HIS A 106 4.88 -23.50 4.94
CA HIS A 106 5.39 -24.02 3.67
C HIS A 106 6.49 -23.12 3.11
N ASN A 107 7.24 -23.63 2.14
CA ASN A 107 8.26 -22.90 1.38
C ASN A 107 8.47 -23.63 0.03
N PRO A 108 9.32 -23.14 -0.89
CA PRO A 108 9.48 -23.75 -2.21
C PRO A 108 9.84 -25.25 -2.22
N PHE A 109 10.37 -25.80 -1.11
CA PHE A 109 10.75 -27.21 -0.98
C PHE A 109 9.89 -27.99 0.03
N LYS A 110 9.06 -27.32 0.84
CA LYS A 110 8.31 -27.93 1.94
C LYS A 110 6.84 -27.59 1.84
N ALA A 111 5.99 -28.61 1.80
CA ALA A 111 4.54 -28.48 1.68
C ALA A 111 4.10 -27.54 0.52
N PRO A 112 4.67 -27.68 -0.71
CA PRO A 112 4.35 -26.77 -1.82
C PRO A 112 2.90 -26.87 -2.30
N GLU A 113 2.18 -27.94 -1.94
CA GLU A 113 0.73 -28.07 -2.16
C GLU A 113 -0.07 -26.93 -1.48
N ARG A 114 0.47 -26.33 -0.41
CA ARG A 114 -0.16 -25.19 0.26
C ARG A 114 -0.25 -23.94 -0.60
N TYR A 115 0.66 -23.75 -1.57
CA TYR A 115 0.51 -22.66 -2.54
C TYR A 115 -0.76 -22.82 -3.38
N LEU A 116 -1.10 -24.05 -3.79
CA LEU A 116 -2.34 -24.33 -4.53
C LEU A 116 -3.57 -24.17 -3.64
N MET A 117 -3.52 -24.71 -2.42
CA MET A 117 -4.61 -24.58 -1.44
C MET A 117 -4.98 -23.11 -1.22
N LEU A 118 -3.99 -22.24 -1.06
CA LEU A 118 -4.22 -20.80 -0.89
C LEU A 118 -4.77 -20.15 -2.15
N GLY A 119 -4.37 -20.60 -3.34
CA GLY A 119 -5.02 -20.19 -4.60
C GLY A 119 -6.49 -20.58 -4.68
N ASP A 120 -6.86 -21.76 -4.18
CA ASP A 120 -8.25 -22.21 -4.10
C ASP A 120 -9.07 -21.42 -3.07
N VAL A 121 -8.48 -21.10 -1.91
CA VAL A 121 -9.09 -20.23 -0.90
C VAL A 121 -9.37 -18.85 -1.51
N SER A 122 -8.40 -18.26 -2.21
CA SER A 122 -8.56 -16.94 -2.84
C SER A 122 -9.64 -16.95 -3.91
N MET A 123 -9.71 -17.99 -4.74
CA MET A 123 -10.79 -18.15 -5.72
C MET A 123 -12.17 -18.20 -5.07
N LYS A 124 -12.34 -19.01 -4.01
CA LYS A 124 -13.62 -19.13 -3.31
C LYS A 124 -14.00 -17.83 -2.61
N ALA A 125 -13.04 -17.18 -1.94
CA ALA A 125 -13.28 -15.93 -1.23
C ALA A 125 -13.58 -14.77 -2.19
N ALA A 126 -12.87 -14.67 -3.32
CA ALA A 126 -13.16 -13.72 -4.38
C ALA A 126 -14.58 -13.91 -4.93
N HIS A 127 -14.98 -15.16 -5.21
CA HIS A 127 -16.33 -15.45 -5.65
C HIS A 127 -17.37 -15.07 -4.60
N LYS A 128 -17.16 -15.40 -3.33
CA LYS A 128 -18.08 -15.03 -2.24
C LYS A 128 -18.22 -13.51 -2.12
N LEU A 129 -17.13 -12.75 -2.16
CA LEU A 129 -17.17 -11.28 -2.11
C LEU A 129 -17.83 -10.66 -3.36
N SER A 130 -17.84 -11.37 -4.50
CA SER A 130 -18.54 -10.92 -5.71
C SER A 130 -20.07 -11.05 -5.63
N LEU A 131 -20.59 -11.81 -4.65
CA LEU A 131 -22.03 -11.96 -4.46
C LEU A 131 -22.63 -10.66 -3.90
N PRO A 132 -23.70 -10.11 -4.51
CA PRO A 132 -24.27 -8.83 -4.11
C PRO A 132 -24.56 -8.73 -2.62
N GLU A 133 -25.18 -9.75 -2.02
CA GLU A 133 -25.54 -9.80 -0.61
C GLU A 133 -24.33 -9.80 0.34
N VAL A 134 -23.21 -10.41 -0.08
CA VAL A 134 -21.97 -10.44 0.71
C VAL A 134 -21.24 -9.10 0.57
N SER A 135 -21.17 -8.56 -0.65
CA SER A 135 -20.53 -7.27 -0.90
C SER A 135 -21.25 -6.13 -0.18
N ASP A 136 -22.58 -6.13 -0.20
CA ASP A 136 -23.43 -5.15 0.48
C ASP A 136 -23.29 -5.27 2.00
N PHE A 137 -23.24 -6.50 2.52
CA PHE A 137 -22.99 -6.75 3.94
C PHE A 137 -21.68 -6.12 4.41
N PHE A 138 -20.57 -6.38 3.72
CA PHE A 138 -19.28 -5.79 4.10
C PHE A 138 -19.26 -4.28 3.92
N ALA A 139 -19.81 -3.76 2.81
CA ALA A 139 -19.89 -2.32 2.59
C ALA A 139 -20.63 -1.62 3.74
N LYS A 140 -21.82 -2.09 4.11
CA LYS A 140 -22.60 -1.54 5.22
C LYS A 140 -21.89 -1.70 6.56
N LEU A 141 -21.29 -2.86 6.83
CA LEU A 141 -20.55 -3.07 8.08
C LEU A 141 -19.37 -2.12 8.21
N ILE A 142 -18.63 -1.89 7.10
CA ILE A 142 -17.57 -0.88 7.03
C ILE A 142 -18.13 0.51 7.35
N GLN A 143 -19.25 0.93 6.74
CA GLN A 143 -19.86 2.24 7.02
C GLN A 143 -20.22 2.43 8.50
N ARG A 144 -20.67 1.37 9.18
CA ARG A 144 -21.05 1.43 10.60
C ARG A 144 -19.87 1.72 11.53
N VAL A 145 -18.67 1.21 11.22
CA VAL A 145 -17.50 1.31 12.10
C VAL A 145 -16.45 2.29 11.61
N SER A 146 -16.40 2.55 10.31
CA SER A 146 -15.47 3.46 9.63
C SER A 146 -16.29 4.33 8.66
N PRO A 147 -17.03 5.34 9.18
CA PRO A 147 -18.02 6.08 8.42
C PRO A 147 -17.47 6.70 7.14
N LYS A 148 -18.02 6.26 6.02
CA LYS A 148 -17.72 6.70 4.66
C LYS A 148 -18.94 6.46 3.77
N SER A 149 -18.98 7.08 2.59
CA SER A 149 -20.08 6.82 1.66
C SER A 149 -20.13 5.34 1.25
N TYR A 150 -21.30 4.87 0.83
CA TYR A 150 -21.47 3.48 0.43
C TYR A 150 -20.51 3.11 -0.70
N GLU A 151 -20.31 4.01 -1.66
CA GLU A 151 -19.41 3.80 -2.80
C GLU A 151 -17.95 3.65 -2.34
N GLN A 152 -17.53 4.39 -1.31
CA GLN A 152 -16.18 4.25 -0.75
C GLN A 152 -16.01 2.92 0.00
N ALA A 153 -17.02 2.51 0.77
CA ALA A 153 -17.02 1.23 1.46
C ALA A 153 -17.07 0.05 0.46
N PHE A 154 -17.91 0.15 -0.57
CA PHE A 154 -18.00 -0.83 -1.63
C PHE A 154 -16.70 -0.89 -2.45
N ALA A 155 -16.04 0.23 -2.73
CA ALA A 155 -14.75 0.25 -3.41
C ALA A 155 -13.68 -0.54 -2.64
N GLU A 156 -13.67 -0.46 -1.31
CA GLU A 156 -12.78 -1.24 -0.44
C GLU A 156 -13.04 -2.76 -0.57
N VAL A 157 -14.31 -3.16 -0.60
CA VAL A 157 -14.71 -4.56 -0.86
C VAL A 157 -14.29 -4.99 -2.26
N TYR A 158 -14.48 -4.13 -3.25
CA TYR A 158 -14.15 -4.41 -4.65
C TYR A 158 -12.64 -4.59 -4.86
N VAL A 159 -11.80 -3.72 -4.29
CA VAL A 159 -10.34 -3.87 -4.34
C VAL A 159 -9.92 -5.17 -3.67
N THR A 160 -10.51 -5.51 -2.51
CA THR A 160 -10.25 -6.77 -1.81
C THR A 160 -10.63 -7.99 -2.66
N GLN A 161 -11.81 -7.96 -3.29
CA GLN A 161 -12.26 -9.00 -4.21
C GLN A 161 -11.27 -9.17 -5.37
N LYS A 162 -10.90 -8.06 -6.05
CA LYS A 162 -9.99 -8.12 -7.20
C LYS A 162 -8.58 -8.52 -6.83
N PHE A 163 -8.12 -8.16 -5.65
CA PHE A 163 -6.85 -8.68 -5.12
C PHE A 163 -6.90 -10.20 -4.99
N LEU A 164 -7.96 -10.77 -4.41
CA LEU A 164 -8.10 -12.21 -4.28
C LEU A 164 -8.19 -12.90 -5.66
N GLU A 165 -8.87 -12.30 -6.64
CA GLU A 165 -8.90 -12.78 -8.03
C GLU A 165 -7.50 -12.88 -8.65
N ASN A 166 -6.61 -11.92 -8.36
CA ASN A 166 -5.23 -11.93 -8.87
C ASN A 166 -4.40 -13.12 -8.36
N PHE A 167 -4.83 -13.76 -7.26
CA PHE A 167 -4.10 -14.85 -6.61
C PHE A 167 -4.83 -16.20 -6.68
N CYS A 168 -5.75 -16.39 -7.62
CA CYS A 168 -6.38 -17.68 -7.90
C CYS A 168 -5.43 -18.66 -8.60
N GLY A 169 -5.71 -19.97 -8.50
CA GLY A 169 -4.97 -21.01 -9.23
C GLY A 169 -3.48 -21.04 -8.89
N ASP A 170 -2.61 -21.05 -9.90
CA ASP A 170 -1.16 -21.10 -9.72
C ASP A 170 -0.52 -19.75 -9.32
N GLN A 171 -1.27 -18.66 -9.20
CA GLN A 171 -0.68 -17.34 -8.96
C GLN A 171 0.04 -17.25 -7.62
N VAL A 172 -0.47 -17.92 -6.58
CA VAL A 172 0.22 -18.04 -5.29
C VAL A 172 1.50 -18.89 -5.41
N ARG A 173 1.51 -19.91 -6.26
CA ARG A 173 2.72 -20.68 -6.59
C ARG A 173 3.74 -19.81 -7.34
N PHE A 174 3.29 -18.93 -8.24
CA PHE A 174 4.17 -18.04 -9.00
C PHE A 174 4.84 -16.96 -8.13
N LEU A 175 4.25 -16.58 -6.98
CA LEU A 175 4.94 -15.76 -5.98
C LEU A 175 6.22 -16.43 -5.44
N ALA A 176 6.25 -17.76 -5.39
CA ALA A 176 7.38 -18.55 -4.91
C ALA A 176 8.43 -18.84 -6.00
N ARG A 177 8.30 -18.25 -7.19
CA ARG A 177 9.25 -18.40 -8.29
C ARG A 177 10.67 -18.05 -7.86
N SER A 178 11.62 -18.92 -8.19
CA SER A 178 13.06 -18.74 -7.98
C SER A 178 13.76 -18.35 -9.29
N PHE A 179 15.05 -18.04 -9.17
CA PHE A 179 15.98 -17.96 -10.30
C PHE A 179 17.21 -18.85 -10.01
N ALA A 180 17.96 -19.19 -11.05
CA ALA A 180 19.20 -19.94 -10.91
C ALA A 180 20.28 -19.43 -11.88
N VAL A 181 21.54 -19.54 -11.48
CA VAL A 181 22.70 -19.12 -12.26
C VAL A 181 23.71 -20.29 -12.33
N PRO A 182 24.24 -20.63 -13.52
CA PRO A 182 25.31 -21.63 -13.64
C PRO A 182 26.53 -21.25 -12.79
N GLY A 183 27.13 -22.24 -12.13
CA GLY A 183 28.34 -22.05 -11.34
C GLY A 183 29.63 -22.05 -12.17
N ASN A 184 30.75 -22.11 -11.47
CA ASN A 184 32.09 -22.00 -12.07
C ASN A 184 32.56 -23.29 -12.75
N HIS A 185 31.94 -24.43 -12.44
CA HIS A 185 32.33 -25.75 -12.93
C HIS A 185 31.13 -26.69 -13.06
N LEU A 186 31.33 -27.80 -13.77
CA LEU A 186 30.31 -28.84 -13.95
C LEU A 186 29.83 -29.36 -12.59
N GLY A 187 28.51 -29.42 -12.41
CA GLY A 187 27.87 -29.85 -11.16
C GLY A 187 27.55 -28.70 -10.20
N GLN A 188 28.04 -27.49 -10.47
CA GLN A 188 27.75 -26.32 -9.64
C GLN A 188 26.65 -25.42 -10.22
N GLN A 189 25.67 -25.03 -9.39
CA GLN A 189 24.62 -24.07 -9.72
C GLN A 189 24.16 -23.31 -8.47
N SER A 190 23.97 -21.99 -8.57
CA SER A 190 23.36 -21.17 -7.51
C SER A 190 21.88 -20.94 -7.80
N HIS A 191 21.05 -20.89 -6.75
CA HIS A 191 19.61 -20.68 -6.84
C HIS A 191 19.15 -19.69 -5.79
N GLY A 192 18.47 -18.63 -6.23
CA GLY A 192 17.87 -17.63 -5.35
C GLY A 192 16.38 -17.88 -5.15
N PHE A 193 15.97 -18.12 -3.90
CA PHE A 193 14.58 -18.38 -3.51
C PHE A 193 13.96 -17.23 -2.71
N ARG A 194 12.63 -17.18 -2.74
CA ARG A 194 11.82 -16.42 -1.77
C ARG A 194 11.52 -17.32 -0.58
N TRP A 195 11.95 -16.92 0.60
CA TRP A 195 11.83 -17.69 1.83
C TRP A 195 10.93 -16.99 2.85
N PRO A 196 10.01 -17.71 3.53
CA PRO A 196 9.20 -17.12 4.59
C PRO A 196 10.07 -16.64 5.76
N TYR A 197 9.52 -15.74 6.56
CA TYR A 197 10.07 -15.37 7.87
C TYR A 197 9.66 -16.36 8.97
N GLY A 198 8.51 -17.04 8.82
CA GLY A 198 7.94 -17.96 9.81
C GLY A 198 6.84 -17.27 10.63
N PRO A 199 6.99 -17.11 11.96
CA PRO A 199 6.02 -16.37 12.76
C PRO A 199 6.13 -14.87 12.49
N VAL A 200 5.01 -14.22 12.18
CA VAL A 200 4.94 -12.79 11.86
C VAL A 200 3.76 -12.11 12.56
N ALA A 201 3.77 -10.78 12.63
CA ALA A 201 2.66 -10.00 13.15
C ALA A 201 2.17 -8.95 12.14
N ILE A 202 0.87 -8.65 12.17
CA ILE A 202 0.22 -7.65 11.33
C ILE A 202 -0.61 -6.74 12.25
N ILE A 203 -0.42 -5.42 12.14
CA ILE A 203 -1.17 -4.42 12.88
C ILE A 203 -1.73 -3.40 11.89
N THR A 204 -3.06 -3.23 11.84
CA THR A 204 -3.72 -2.34 10.88
C THR A 204 -4.61 -1.29 11.55
N PRO A 205 -4.81 -0.12 10.91
CA PRO A 205 -5.55 1.00 11.48
C PRO A 205 -7.07 0.85 11.27
N PHE A 206 -7.81 1.91 11.60
CA PHE A 206 -9.26 1.93 11.57
C PHE A 206 -9.87 2.23 10.18
N ASN A 207 -9.14 2.96 9.32
CA ASN A 207 -9.73 3.67 8.19
C ASN A 207 -10.04 2.78 6.97
N PHE A 208 -9.33 1.67 6.81
CA PHE A 208 -9.63 0.63 5.83
C PHE A 208 -9.66 -0.74 6.53
N PRO A 209 -10.78 -1.07 7.20
CA PRO A 209 -10.90 -2.22 8.08
C PRO A 209 -10.97 -3.58 7.37
N LEU A 210 -11.09 -3.59 6.03
CA LEU A 210 -11.09 -4.81 5.22
C LEU A 210 -9.86 -4.88 4.32
N GLU A 211 -9.62 -3.85 3.50
CA GLU A 211 -8.60 -3.91 2.42
C GLU A 211 -7.19 -4.10 2.97
N ILE A 212 -6.75 -3.23 3.89
CA ILE A 212 -5.39 -3.32 4.47
C ILE A 212 -5.17 -4.67 5.17
N PRO A 213 -6.01 -5.11 6.13
CA PRO A 213 -5.75 -6.35 6.84
C PRO A 213 -5.86 -7.59 5.96
N VAL A 214 -6.79 -7.67 5.00
CA VAL A 214 -6.91 -8.84 4.12
C VAL A 214 -5.72 -8.94 3.18
N LEU A 215 -5.33 -7.86 2.50
CA LEU A 215 -4.23 -7.88 1.54
C LEU A 215 -2.91 -8.29 2.22
N GLN A 216 -2.65 -7.79 3.43
CA GLN A 216 -1.46 -8.14 4.20
C GLN A 216 -1.53 -9.55 4.79
N LEU A 217 -2.68 -9.96 5.33
CA LEU A 217 -2.90 -11.31 5.86
C LEU A 217 -2.63 -12.37 4.80
N MET A 218 -3.27 -12.21 3.65
CA MET A 218 -3.14 -13.16 2.54
C MET A 218 -1.72 -13.16 1.98
N GLY A 219 -1.08 -11.98 1.83
CA GLY A 219 0.33 -11.89 1.45
C GLY A 219 1.27 -12.66 2.39
N ALA A 220 1.08 -12.53 3.71
CA ALA A 220 1.86 -13.27 4.71
C ALA A 220 1.67 -14.79 4.57
N LEU A 221 0.42 -15.24 4.45
CA LEU A 221 0.07 -16.65 4.28
C LEU A 221 0.61 -17.22 2.97
N TYR A 222 0.46 -16.52 1.85
CA TYR A 222 0.95 -16.93 0.53
C TYR A 222 2.44 -17.27 0.56
N MET A 223 3.24 -16.43 1.24
CA MET A 223 4.69 -16.64 1.33
C MET A 223 5.10 -17.70 2.35
N GLY A 224 4.17 -18.28 3.10
CA GLY A 224 4.41 -19.39 4.04
C GLY A 224 4.56 -18.99 5.50
N ASN A 225 4.16 -17.80 5.88
CA ASN A 225 4.22 -17.32 7.26
C ASN A 225 2.99 -17.74 8.07
N LYS A 226 3.10 -17.72 9.41
CA LYS A 226 1.96 -17.75 10.34
C LYS A 226 1.78 -16.36 10.96
N PRO A 227 0.76 -15.59 10.55
CA PRO A 227 0.51 -14.26 11.09
C PRO A 227 -0.34 -14.26 12.37
N LEU A 228 0.04 -13.40 13.31
CA LEU A 228 -0.85 -12.84 14.33
C LEU A 228 -1.38 -11.50 13.84
N LEU A 229 -2.69 -11.40 13.62
CA LEU A 229 -3.37 -10.21 13.10
C LEU A 229 -4.05 -9.42 14.22
N LYS A 230 -3.76 -8.12 14.29
CA LYS A 230 -4.49 -7.14 15.10
C LYS A 230 -5.03 -6.03 14.20
N VAL A 231 -6.33 -5.80 14.28
CA VAL A 231 -6.99 -4.63 13.69
C VAL A 231 -7.34 -3.65 14.81
N ASP A 232 -7.47 -2.35 14.52
CA ASP A 232 -7.99 -1.39 15.51
C ASP A 232 -9.34 -1.86 16.07
N SER A 233 -9.47 -1.87 17.41
CA SER A 233 -10.66 -2.37 18.11
C SER A 233 -11.95 -1.67 17.66
N LYS A 234 -11.89 -0.42 17.18
CA LYS A 234 -13.07 0.31 16.68
C LYS A 234 -13.74 -0.38 15.50
N VAL A 235 -12.97 -1.12 14.69
CA VAL A 235 -13.41 -1.62 13.38
C VAL A 235 -13.14 -3.11 13.16
N CYS A 236 -12.49 -3.76 14.12
CA CYS A 236 -12.05 -5.15 14.08
C CYS A 236 -13.16 -6.17 13.76
N ILE A 237 -14.43 -5.83 13.98
CA ILE A 237 -15.59 -6.65 13.60
C ILE A 237 -15.60 -7.01 12.12
N VAL A 238 -15.17 -6.09 11.23
CA VAL A 238 -15.13 -6.34 9.78
C VAL A 238 -14.18 -7.49 9.47
N MET A 239 -12.98 -7.46 10.05
CA MET A 239 -11.98 -8.49 9.84
C MET A 239 -12.37 -9.82 10.50
N GLU A 240 -13.08 -9.81 11.64
CA GLU A 240 -13.64 -11.03 12.21
C GLU A 240 -14.58 -11.73 11.21
N GLN A 241 -15.53 -10.98 10.63
CA GLN A 241 -16.46 -11.55 9.66
C GLN A 241 -15.75 -12.05 8.40
N MET A 242 -14.69 -11.35 7.97
CA MET A 242 -13.87 -11.79 6.85
C MET A 242 -13.06 -13.06 7.15
N LEU A 243 -12.51 -13.21 8.36
CA LEU A 243 -11.85 -14.45 8.78
C LEU A 243 -12.83 -15.64 8.76
N ARG A 244 -14.06 -15.44 9.24
CA ARG A 244 -15.12 -16.45 9.16
C ARG A 244 -15.41 -16.84 7.71
N LEU A 245 -15.53 -15.87 6.80
CA LEU A 245 -15.68 -16.13 5.37
C LEU A 245 -14.48 -16.90 4.79
N LEU A 246 -13.25 -16.54 5.17
CA LEU A 246 -12.03 -17.24 4.73
C LEU A 246 -11.99 -18.69 5.23
N HIS A 247 -12.39 -18.95 6.48
CA HIS A 247 -12.50 -20.31 7.01
C HIS A 247 -13.55 -21.13 6.26
N ASP A 248 -14.71 -20.56 5.96
CA ASP A 248 -15.73 -21.18 5.11
C ASP A 248 -15.22 -21.46 3.69
N CYS A 249 -14.26 -20.66 3.21
CA CYS A 249 -13.57 -20.86 1.93
C CYS A 249 -12.43 -21.89 1.98
N GLY A 250 -12.11 -22.43 3.17
CA GLY A 250 -11.11 -23.48 3.36
C GLY A 250 -9.77 -23.00 3.93
N LEU A 251 -9.65 -21.77 4.41
CA LEU A 251 -8.46 -21.34 5.16
C LEU A 251 -8.37 -22.12 6.47
N PRO A 252 -7.29 -22.90 6.72
CA PRO A 252 -7.14 -23.61 7.98
C PRO A 252 -7.14 -22.65 9.17
N VAL A 253 -7.97 -22.93 10.17
CA VAL A 253 -8.18 -22.04 11.32
C VAL A 253 -6.91 -21.86 12.16
N GLU A 254 -5.96 -22.80 12.09
CA GLU A 254 -4.68 -22.73 12.80
C GLU A 254 -3.59 -21.90 12.10
N ASP A 255 -3.82 -21.51 10.83
CA ASP A 255 -2.83 -20.78 10.03
C ASP A 255 -2.73 -19.30 10.41
N VAL A 256 -3.72 -18.76 11.12
CA VAL A 256 -3.78 -17.36 11.56
C VAL A 256 -4.32 -17.29 12.99
N ASP A 257 -3.77 -16.38 13.79
CA ASP A 257 -4.39 -15.94 15.03
C ASP A 257 -4.88 -14.49 14.86
N PHE A 258 -6.02 -14.16 15.48
CA PHE A 258 -6.62 -12.82 15.48
C PHE A 258 -6.78 -12.33 16.91
N ILE A 259 -6.22 -11.16 17.21
CA ILE A 259 -6.21 -10.60 18.56
C ILE A 259 -6.78 -9.19 18.57
N ASN A 260 -7.69 -8.96 19.51
CA ASN A 260 -8.12 -7.63 19.91
C ASN A 260 -7.43 -7.26 21.22
N SER A 261 -6.76 -6.11 21.23
CA SER A 261 -6.02 -5.62 22.39
C SER A 261 -5.74 -4.13 22.24
N ASP A 262 -5.35 -3.49 23.34
CA ASP A 262 -4.78 -2.16 23.28
C ASP A 262 -3.34 -2.19 22.69
N GLY A 263 -2.80 -1.00 22.40
CA GLY A 263 -1.45 -0.89 21.84
C GLY A 263 -0.36 -1.40 22.79
N LYS A 264 -0.55 -1.26 24.11
CA LYS A 264 0.42 -1.68 25.13
C LYS A 264 0.56 -3.20 25.16
N THR A 265 -0.56 -3.91 25.19
CA THR A 265 -0.62 -5.36 25.21
C THR A 265 -0.08 -5.95 23.90
N MET A 266 -0.43 -5.35 22.75
CA MET A 266 0.15 -5.79 21.48
C MET A 266 1.67 -5.60 21.45
N ASN A 267 2.19 -4.47 21.96
CA ASN A 267 3.63 -4.24 22.07
C ASN A 267 4.32 -5.31 22.93
N LYS A 268 3.69 -5.70 24.03
CA LYS A 268 4.20 -6.78 24.90
C LYS A 268 4.26 -8.11 24.16
N ILE A 269 3.22 -8.47 23.40
CA ILE A 269 3.22 -9.69 22.57
C ILE A 269 4.35 -9.66 21.55
N LEU A 270 4.57 -8.51 20.88
CA LEU A 270 5.66 -8.37 19.93
C LEU A 270 7.04 -8.61 20.57
N LEU A 271 7.25 -8.13 21.80
CA LEU A 271 8.52 -8.31 22.52
C LEU A 271 8.72 -9.73 23.06
N GLU A 272 7.65 -10.39 23.51
CA GLU A 272 7.72 -11.75 24.07
C GLU A 272 7.67 -12.83 22.97
N GLY A 273 6.72 -12.72 22.04
CA GLY A 273 6.53 -13.63 20.90
C GLY A 273 7.60 -13.50 19.82
N LYS A 274 8.33 -12.38 19.79
CA LYS A 274 9.48 -12.12 18.91
C LYS A 274 9.22 -12.53 17.45
N PRO A 275 8.15 -12.02 16.81
CA PRO A 275 7.89 -12.30 15.40
C PRO A 275 9.10 -11.89 14.57
N ARG A 276 9.33 -12.64 13.50
CA ARG A 276 10.50 -12.49 12.63
C ARG A 276 10.36 -11.31 11.68
N MET A 277 9.11 -10.94 11.38
CA MET A 277 8.73 -9.73 10.68
C MET A 277 7.42 -9.22 11.27
N THR A 278 7.27 -7.91 11.36
CA THR A 278 6.01 -7.24 11.70
C THR A 278 5.63 -6.30 10.56
N LEU A 279 4.38 -6.31 10.13
CA LEU A 279 3.83 -5.22 9.31
C LEU A 279 3.00 -4.33 10.24
N PHE A 280 3.32 -3.04 10.26
CA PHE A 280 2.53 -2.04 10.93
C PHE A 280 2.04 -1.00 9.93
N THR A 281 0.74 -0.75 9.98
CA THR A 281 0.11 0.37 9.29
C THR A 281 -0.58 1.29 10.29
N GLY A 282 -0.30 2.59 10.22
CA GLY A 282 -0.90 3.59 11.11
C GLY A 282 0.01 4.80 11.38
N SER A 283 -0.21 5.52 12.48
CA SER A 283 0.51 6.78 12.74
C SER A 283 2.03 6.61 12.83
N SER A 284 2.80 7.57 12.28
CA SER A 284 4.26 7.57 12.29
C SER A 284 4.87 7.47 13.71
N ARG A 285 4.24 8.12 14.71
CA ARG A 285 4.65 8.01 16.13
C ARG A 285 4.71 6.56 16.63
N VAL A 286 3.73 5.73 16.27
CA VAL A 286 3.68 4.33 16.68
C VAL A 286 4.62 3.49 15.81
N ALA A 287 4.70 3.79 14.51
CA ALA A 287 5.64 3.16 13.58
C ALA A 287 7.10 3.25 14.08
N GLU A 288 7.55 4.45 14.43
CA GLU A 288 8.93 4.68 14.92
C GLU A 288 9.19 4.01 16.26
N LYS A 289 8.21 4.06 17.18
CA LYS A 289 8.31 3.33 18.44
C LYS A 289 8.50 1.83 18.21
N LEU A 290 7.68 1.23 17.34
CA LEU A 290 7.75 -0.20 17.03
C LEU A 290 9.04 -0.56 16.30
N ALA A 291 9.53 0.31 15.40
CA ALA A 291 10.80 0.10 14.72
C ALA A 291 11.98 0.04 15.71
N GLY A 292 11.97 0.92 16.72
CA GLY A 292 12.94 0.89 17.82
C GLY A 292 12.84 -0.38 18.66
N ASP A 293 11.65 -0.68 19.18
CA ASP A 293 11.38 -1.85 20.03
C ASP A 293 11.74 -3.18 19.33
N LEU A 294 11.43 -3.29 18.03
CA LEU A 294 11.68 -4.48 17.21
C LEU A 294 13.08 -4.51 16.57
N LYS A 295 13.90 -3.48 16.79
CA LYS A 295 15.25 -3.36 16.21
C LYS A 295 15.23 -3.49 14.68
N GLY A 296 14.30 -2.79 14.03
CA GLY A 296 14.15 -2.75 12.57
C GLY A 296 13.54 -4.00 11.92
N ARG A 297 13.08 -5.01 12.69
CA ARG A 297 12.34 -6.18 12.14
C ARG A 297 10.88 -5.82 11.83
N ILE A 298 10.69 -4.81 11.00
CA ILE A 298 9.38 -4.24 10.71
C ILE A 298 9.31 -3.74 9.26
N LYS A 299 8.11 -3.79 8.70
CA LYS A 299 7.69 -3.09 7.50
C LYS A 299 6.60 -2.10 7.84
N LEU A 300 6.69 -0.89 7.27
CA LEU A 300 5.89 0.27 7.66
C LEU A 300 5.14 0.86 6.48
N GLU A 301 3.83 1.05 6.66
CA GLU A 301 3.07 2.05 5.91
C GLU A 301 2.54 3.04 6.95
N ASP A 302 3.25 4.14 7.12
CA ASP A 302 2.95 5.14 8.13
C ASP A 302 2.33 6.41 7.54
N ALA A 303 2.13 7.42 8.40
CA ALA A 303 1.44 8.67 8.07
C ALA A 303 1.92 9.31 6.76
N GLY A 304 1.00 9.96 6.04
CA GLY A 304 1.27 10.70 4.82
C GLY A 304 1.00 12.19 5.01
N PHE A 305 1.82 13.05 4.41
CA PHE A 305 1.46 14.45 4.17
C PHE A 305 1.47 14.69 2.67
N ASP A 306 0.42 14.18 2.02
CA ASP A 306 0.42 14.02 0.59
C ASP A 306 0.06 15.31 -0.15
N TRP A 307 0.75 15.52 -1.27
CA TRP A 307 0.69 16.76 -2.01
C TRP A 307 0.18 16.56 -3.44
N LYS A 308 -0.43 17.61 -3.97
CA LYS A 308 -0.81 17.73 -5.37
C LYS A 308 -0.25 19.02 -5.94
N ILE A 309 0.43 18.93 -7.09
CA ILE A 309 0.89 20.08 -7.86
C ILE A 309 0.05 20.21 -9.12
N LEU A 310 -0.53 21.39 -9.34
CA LEU A 310 -1.16 21.75 -10.60
C LEU A 310 -0.13 22.48 -11.47
N GLY A 311 0.10 22.00 -12.69
CA GLY A 311 1.05 22.58 -13.65
C GLY A 311 0.52 23.81 -14.39
N PRO A 312 1.32 24.40 -15.29
CA PRO A 312 0.97 25.64 -15.97
C PRO A 312 -0.18 25.50 -16.98
N ASP A 313 -0.44 24.30 -17.48
CA ASP A 313 -1.39 23.98 -18.55
C ASP A 313 -2.82 23.74 -18.05
N VAL A 314 -3.52 24.82 -17.72
CA VAL A 314 -4.91 24.79 -17.21
C VAL A 314 -5.87 24.16 -18.23
N GLN A 315 -6.39 22.97 -17.92
CA GLN A 315 -7.33 22.20 -18.74
C GLN A 315 -8.23 21.34 -17.85
N GLU A 316 -9.40 20.93 -18.37
CA GLU A 316 -10.31 19.99 -17.69
C GLU A 316 -10.67 20.41 -16.24
N GLU A 317 -10.88 21.71 -16.03
CA GLU A 317 -10.98 22.30 -14.70
C GLU A 317 -12.08 21.67 -13.83
N ASP A 318 -13.23 21.32 -14.42
CA ASP A 318 -14.31 20.60 -13.72
C ASP A 318 -13.88 19.23 -13.20
N TYR A 319 -13.13 18.48 -14.03
CA TYR A 319 -12.61 17.18 -13.65
C TYR A 319 -11.54 17.32 -12.56
N VAL A 320 -10.60 18.26 -12.72
CA VAL A 320 -9.55 18.50 -11.74
C VAL A 320 -10.13 18.96 -10.40
N ALA A 321 -11.14 19.82 -10.40
CA ALA A 321 -11.88 20.21 -9.20
C ALA A 321 -12.52 19.01 -8.51
N TRP A 322 -13.20 18.14 -9.27
CA TRP A 322 -13.79 16.91 -8.75
C TRP A 322 -12.75 15.97 -8.13
N VAL A 323 -11.60 15.75 -8.81
CA VAL A 323 -10.52 14.92 -8.27
C VAL A 323 -9.95 15.51 -6.99
N CYS A 324 -9.72 16.83 -6.94
CA CYS A 324 -9.21 17.51 -5.74
C CYS A 324 -10.18 17.42 -4.56
N ASP A 325 -11.50 17.59 -4.79
CA ASP A 325 -12.52 17.40 -3.76
C ASP A 325 -12.55 15.95 -3.25
N GLN A 326 -12.49 14.96 -4.15
CA GLN A 326 -12.46 13.54 -3.77
C GLN A 326 -11.18 13.16 -3.02
N ASP A 327 -10.02 13.63 -3.47
CA ASP A 327 -8.75 13.31 -2.83
C ASP A 327 -8.62 13.91 -1.42
N ALA A 328 -9.15 15.11 -1.20
CA ALA A 328 -9.07 15.78 0.09
C ALA A 328 -10.16 15.32 1.07
N TYR A 329 -11.38 15.02 0.59
CA TYR A 329 -12.55 14.96 1.46
C TYR A 329 -13.34 13.65 1.41
N ALA A 330 -13.08 12.74 0.48
CA ALA A 330 -13.68 11.40 0.55
C ALA A 330 -13.26 10.69 1.85
N CYS A 331 -14.20 9.98 2.50
CA CYS A 331 -14.01 9.42 3.85
C CYS A 331 -13.66 10.47 4.91
N SER A 332 -14.09 11.72 4.73
CA SER A 332 -13.67 12.86 5.54
C SER A 332 -12.15 13.03 5.62
N GLY A 333 -11.41 12.78 4.54
CA GLY A 333 -9.95 12.90 4.52
C GLY A 333 -9.20 11.83 5.32
N GLN A 334 -9.90 10.82 5.87
CA GLN A 334 -9.30 9.75 6.67
C GLN A 334 -8.67 8.66 5.78
N LYS A 335 -7.79 9.06 4.88
CA LYS A 335 -6.98 8.16 4.05
C LYS A 335 -5.53 8.57 4.23
N CYS A 336 -4.63 7.60 4.40
CA CYS A 336 -3.19 7.88 4.37
C CYS A 336 -2.78 8.55 3.05
N SER A 337 -3.53 8.29 1.97
CA SER A 337 -3.36 8.89 0.64
C SER A 337 -4.04 10.27 0.43
N ALA A 338 -4.67 10.86 1.44
CA ALA A 338 -5.53 12.04 1.28
C ALA A 338 -4.74 13.30 0.93
N GLN A 339 -5.25 14.10 -0.01
CA GLN A 339 -4.62 15.37 -0.39
C GLN A 339 -4.62 16.34 0.80
N SER A 340 -3.43 16.58 1.34
CA SER A 340 -3.21 17.47 2.49
C SER A 340 -2.69 18.84 2.06
N LEU A 341 -1.96 18.92 0.95
CA LEU A 341 -1.41 20.17 0.41
C LEU A 341 -1.60 20.28 -1.11
N LEU A 342 -2.25 21.36 -1.57
CA LEU A 342 -2.41 21.69 -2.98
C LEU A 342 -1.52 22.88 -3.37
N PHE A 343 -0.54 22.64 -4.25
CA PHE A 343 0.24 23.68 -4.91
C PHE A 343 -0.41 24.07 -6.24
N MET A 344 -0.99 25.26 -6.28
CA MET A 344 -1.70 25.78 -7.44
C MET A 344 -0.79 26.71 -8.24
N HIS A 345 -0.48 26.38 -9.50
CA HIS A 345 0.22 27.32 -10.37
C HIS A 345 -0.65 28.58 -10.55
N GLU A 346 -0.04 29.76 -10.64
CA GLU A 346 -0.75 31.05 -10.77
C GLU A 346 -1.78 31.13 -11.92
N ASN A 347 -1.65 30.25 -12.91
CA ASN A 347 -2.60 30.14 -14.03
C ASN A 347 -3.95 29.56 -13.57
N TRP A 348 -3.93 28.60 -12.63
CA TRP A 348 -5.13 28.03 -12.01
C TRP A 348 -5.79 28.99 -11.02
N SER A 349 -5.04 29.89 -10.40
CA SER A 349 -5.61 30.94 -9.53
C SER A 349 -6.48 31.93 -10.29
N LYS A 350 -6.23 32.10 -11.59
CA LYS A 350 -7.04 32.93 -12.50
C LYS A 350 -8.25 32.17 -13.05
N SER A 351 -8.34 30.86 -12.80
CA SER A 351 -9.43 30.00 -13.20
C SER A 351 -10.52 29.94 -12.12
N SER A 352 -11.62 29.23 -12.39
CA SER A 352 -12.70 29.06 -11.41
C SER A 352 -12.48 27.89 -10.42
N LEU A 353 -11.26 27.33 -10.34
CA LEU A 353 -10.99 26.07 -9.63
C LEU A 353 -11.40 26.14 -8.17
N VAL A 354 -11.01 27.22 -7.48
CA VAL A 354 -11.35 27.42 -6.06
C VAL A 354 -12.86 27.52 -5.86
N ASN A 355 -13.58 28.21 -6.76
CA ASN A 355 -15.05 28.32 -6.69
C ASN A 355 -15.74 26.96 -6.93
N LYS A 356 -15.23 26.17 -7.87
CA LYS A 356 -15.72 24.80 -8.12
C LYS A 356 -15.46 23.90 -6.92
N LEU A 357 -14.27 23.96 -6.33
CA LEU A 357 -13.91 23.25 -5.11
C LEU A 357 -14.82 23.61 -3.94
N THR A 358 -15.03 24.91 -3.67
CA THR A 358 -15.98 25.38 -2.65
C THR A 358 -17.38 24.81 -2.89
N SER A 359 -17.84 24.82 -4.14
CA SER A 359 -19.16 24.33 -4.52
C SER A 359 -19.32 22.81 -4.36
N LEU A 360 -18.26 22.03 -4.62
CA LEU A 360 -18.24 20.58 -4.44
C LEU A 360 -18.19 20.22 -2.95
N ALA A 361 -17.28 20.84 -2.21
CA ALA A 361 -17.13 20.68 -0.76
C ALA A 361 -18.45 20.95 -0.03
N ALA A 362 -19.19 22.00 -0.42
CA ALA A 362 -20.46 22.38 0.19
C ALA A 362 -21.61 21.39 -0.08
N ARG A 363 -21.50 20.50 -1.07
CA ARG A 363 -22.52 19.48 -1.37
C ARG A 363 -22.39 18.24 -0.48
N ARG A 364 -21.25 18.05 0.17
CA ARG A 364 -21.01 16.93 1.07
C ARG A 364 -21.88 17.04 2.30
N LYS A 365 -22.46 15.92 2.72
CA LYS A 365 -23.41 15.86 3.84
C LYS A 365 -23.27 14.57 4.64
N LEU A 366 -23.81 14.60 5.86
CA LEU A 366 -23.78 13.45 6.77
C LEU A 366 -24.70 12.32 6.32
N ASP A 367 -25.85 12.64 5.70
CA ASP A 367 -26.88 11.66 5.31
C ASP A 367 -26.36 10.55 4.38
N ASP A 368 -25.40 10.85 3.51
CA ASP A 368 -24.76 9.90 2.59
C ASP A 368 -23.29 9.62 2.95
N LEU A 369 -22.83 10.12 4.11
CA LEU A 369 -21.47 9.99 4.61
C LEU A 369 -20.39 10.45 3.61
N THR A 370 -20.74 11.36 2.69
CA THR A 370 -19.74 12.07 1.87
C THR A 370 -18.90 13.04 2.70
N VAL A 371 -19.39 13.42 3.88
CA VAL A 371 -18.63 13.87 5.04
C VAL A 371 -19.26 13.27 6.30
N GLY A 372 -18.45 12.90 7.29
CA GLY A 372 -18.89 12.23 8.51
C GLY A 372 -17.86 12.28 9.64
N PRO A 373 -18.06 11.48 10.71
CA PRO A 373 -17.20 11.45 11.89
C PRO A 373 -15.71 11.28 11.57
N VAL A 374 -14.86 12.01 12.30
CA VAL A 374 -13.40 11.90 12.28
C VAL A 374 -12.93 11.14 13.52
N LEU A 375 -12.45 9.91 13.36
CA LEU A 375 -12.27 8.96 14.45
C LEU A 375 -11.00 9.17 15.30
N THR A 376 -10.11 10.07 14.87
CA THR A 376 -8.80 10.28 15.51
C THR A 376 -8.48 11.74 15.84
N PHE A 377 -9.28 12.69 15.37
CA PHE A 377 -9.17 14.11 15.67
C PHE A 377 -10.51 14.66 16.12
N THR A 378 -10.52 15.46 17.19
CA THR A 378 -11.73 16.16 17.64
C THR A 378 -11.98 17.41 16.79
N THR A 379 -13.20 17.93 16.82
CA THR A 379 -13.56 19.20 16.17
C THR A 379 -12.67 20.33 16.69
N ASP A 380 -12.48 20.42 18.02
CA ASP A 380 -11.66 21.44 18.65
C ASP A 380 -10.21 21.39 18.19
N ALA A 381 -9.63 20.19 18.03
CA ALA A 381 -8.26 20.04 17.56
C ALA A 381 -8.08 20.53 16.11
N MET A 382 -9.05 20.27 15.24
CA MET A 382 -9.02 20.73 13.85
C MET A 382 -9.24 22.25 13.76
N LEU A 383 -10.16 22.81 14.55
CA LEU A 383 -10.39 24.26 14.61
C LEU A 383 -9.20 25.02 15.22
N ASP A 384 -8.58 24.48 16.27
CA ASP A 384 -7.35 25.04 16.85
C ASP A 384 -6.21 25.07 15.83
N HIS A 385 -6.01 23.97 15.09
CA HIS A 385 -5.03 23.91 14.02
C HIS A 385 -5.31 24.95 12.92
N MET A 386 -6.57 25.07 12.47
CA MET A 386 -6.98 26.10 11.53
C MET A 386 -6.66 27.51 12.04
N ASN A 387 -7.04 27.82 13.28
CA ASN A 387 -6.83 29.14 13.87
C ASN A 387 -5.35 29.51 13.97
N LYS A 388 -4.49 28.54 14.27
CA LYS A 388 -3.03 28.70 14.27
C LYS A 388 -2.49 29.00 12.87
N LEU A 389 -2.96 28.29 11.85
CA LEU A 389 -2.60 28.58 10.46
C LEU A 389 -3.05 29.98 10.04
N LEU A 390 -4.23 30.41 10.48
CA LEU A 390 -4.77 31.75 10.20
C LEU A 390 -3.98 32.90 10.87
N GLN A 391 -3.06 32.59 11.80
CA GLN A 391 -2.12 33.59 12.34
C GLN A 391 -0.93 33.84 11.41
N ILE A 392 -0.68 32.95 10.43
CA ILE A 392 0.40 33.12 9.45
C ILE A 392 0.05 34.27 8.53
N LYS A 393 0.98 35.18 8.29
CA LYS A 393 0.77 36.38 7.48
C LYS A 393 0.25 36.00 6.08
N GLY A 394 -0.85 36.64 5.66
CA GLY A 394 -1.42 36.42 4.33
C GLY A 394 -2.20 35.11 4.16
N SER A 395 -2.31 34.30 5.22
CA SER A 395 -3.21 33.16 5.23
C SER A 395 -4.68 33.61 5.23
N LYS A 396 -5.57 32.75 4.72
CA LYS A 396 -7.01 32.99 4.69
C LYS A 396 -7.78 31.68 4.62
N LEU A 397 -8.96 31.66 5.23
CA LEU A 397 -9.91 30.55 5.06
C LEU A 397 -10.54 30.66 3.66
N LEU A 398 -10.41 29.63 2.84
CA LEU A 398 -11.03 29.59 1.51
C LEU A 398 -12.51 29.15 1.62
N PHE A 399 -12.76 28.10 2.40
CA PHE A 399 -14.08 27.57 2.71
C PHE A 399 -14.01 26.60 3.89
N GLY A 400 -15.18 26.25 4.45
CA GLY A 400 -15.28 25.36 5.60
C GLY A 400 -15.01 26.09 6.92
N GLY A 401 -14.22 25.48 7.80
CA GLY A 401 -13.81 26.07 9.07
C GLY A 401 -14.90 26.10 10.15
N GLU A 402 -15.97 25.33 9.96
CA GLU A 402 -17.11 25.28 10.87
C GLU A 402 -17.47 23.83 11.21
N PRO A 403 -17.90 23.55 12.45
CA PRO A 403 -18.45 22.26 12.81
C PRO A 403 -19.65 21.86 11.93
N LEU A 404 -19.82 20.56 11.72
CA LEU A 404 -21.10 20.04 11.21
C LEU A 404 -22.21 20.36 12.20
N GLN A 405 -23.45 20.48 11.70
CA GLN A 405 -24.62 20.79 12.51
C GLN A 405 -25.62 19.64 12.43
N ASN A 406 -26.58 19.59 13.35
CA ASN A 406 -27.68 18.61 13.37
C ASN A 406 -27.22 17.14 13.36
N HIS A 407 -26.23 16.79 14.18
CA HIS A 407 -25.72 15.43 14.31
C HIS A 407 -25.66 14.97 15.78
N SER A 408 -25.46 13.67 15.98
CA SER A 408 -25.26 13.06 17.32
C SER A 408 -23.89 12.39 17.47
N ILE A 409 -22.94 12.73 16.59
CA ILE A 409 -21.54 12.29 16.66
C ILE A 409 -20.97 12.62 18.06
N PRO A 410 -20.42 11.64 18.80
CA PRO A 410 -19.91 11.86 20.15
C PRO A 410 -18.64 12.72 20.12
N ALA A 411 -18.43 13.56 21.14
CA ALA A 411 -17.36 14.57 21.19
C ALA A 411 -15.92 14.00 21.12
N VAL A 412 -15.75 12.69 21.36
CA VAL A 412 -14.47 12.00 21.15
C VAL A 412 -14.06 11.94 19.67
N TYR A 413 -15.02 12.07 18.76
CA TYR A 413 -14.81 12.13 17.32
C TYR A 413 -15.08 13.53 16.79
N GLY A 414 -14.34 13.93 15.76
CA GLY A 414 -14.49 15.22 15.11
C GLY A 414 -15.65 15.25 14.12
N ALA A 415 -16.20 16.43 13.92
CA ALA A 415 -17.30 16.68 13.01
C ALA A 415 -17.17 18.11 12.46
N ILE A 416 -16.44 18.28 11.36
CA ILE A 416 -16.20 19.56 10.71
C ILE A 416 -16.58 19.49 9.23
N LYS A 417 -17.03 20.62 8.67
CA LYS A 417 -17.19 20.76 7.22
C LYS A 417 -15.84 20.59 6.50
N PRO A 418 -15.82 20.12 5.24
CA PRO A 418 -14.62 20.16 4.41
C PRO A 418 -13.99 21.55 4.44
N THR A 419 -12.72 21.62 4.83
CA THR A 419 -12.03 22.87 5.14
C THR A 419 -10.78 23.03 4.27
N ALA A 420 -10.56 24.23 3.75
CA ALA A 420 -9.34 24.60 3.04
C ALA A 420 -8.80 25.93 3.55
N VAL A 421 -7.54 25.94 3.97
CA VAL A 421 -6.84 27.16 4.39
C VAL A 421 -5.75 27.49 3.39
N PHE A 422 -5.79 28.70 2.84
CA PHE A 422 -4.70 29.20 2.01
C PHE A 422 -3.56 29.70 2.88
N VAL A 423 -2.32 29.31 2.56
CA VAL A 423 -1.09 29.82 3.18
C VAL A 423 -0.08 30.18 2.06
N PRO A 424 0.48 31.41 2.03
CA PRO A 424 1.46 31.78 1.01
C PRO A 424 2.71 30.88 1.02
N LEU A 425 3.19 30.45 -0.14
CA LEU A 425 4.31 29.50 -0.27
C LEU A 425 5.57 29.94 0.50
N GLU A 426 5.93 31.22 0.39
CA GLU A 426 7.09 31.78 1.09
C GLU A 426 6.94 31.75 2.63
N GLU A 427 5.70 31.78 3.14
CA GLU A 427 5.43 31.66 4.57
C GLU A 427 5.47 30.20 5.02
N ILE A 428 5.07 29.25 4.17
CA ILE A 428 5.18 27.81 4.45
C ILE A 428 6.64 27.41 4.71
N LEU A 429 7.56 27.91 3.87
CA LEU A 429 8.98 27.55 3.92
C LEU A 429 9.72 28.10 5.16
N LYS A 430 9.14 29.05 5.90
CA LYS A 430 9.77 29.57 7.13
C LYS A 430 9.80 28.47 8.20
N GLU A 431 10.93 28.35 8.88
CA GLU A 431 11.19 27.30 9.87
C GLU A 431 10.10 27.23 10.95
N ASN A 432 9.67 28.39 11.49
CA ASN A 432 8.63 28.46 12.52
C ASN A 432 7.21 28.06 12.04
N ASN A 433 6.98 27.98 10.73
CA ASN A 433 5.67 27.66 10.14
C ASN A 433 5.64 26.26 9.53
N TYR A 434 6.76 25.77 9.01
CA TYR A 434 6.81 24.57 8.19
C TYR A 434 6.20 23.36 8.89
N GLU A 435 6.58 23.08 10.13
CA GLU A 435 6.03 21.96 10.91
C GLU A 435 4.53 22.11 11.19
N LEU A 436 4.06 23.34 11.43
CA LEU A 436 2.64 23.61 11.62
C LEU A 436 1.87 23.35 10.32
N VAL A 437 2.37 23.81 9.18
CA VAL A 437 1.71 23.64 7.88
C VAL A 437 1.73 22.19 7.41
N THR A 438 2.83 21.47 7.64
CA THR A 438 3.04 20.09 7.17
C THR A 438 2.62 19.02 8.17
N LYS A 439 1.90 19.42 9.24
CA LYS A 439 1.30 18.48 10.17
C LYS A 439 0.13 17.77 9.52
N GLU A 440 0.18 16.44 9.45
CA GLU A 440 -0.95 15.61 9.02
C GLU A 440 -2.18 15.86 9.92
N ILE A 441 -3.27 16.31 9.30
CA ILE A 441 -4.60 16.35 9.90
C ILE A 441 -5.42 15.25 9.24
N PHE A 442 -5.62 14.16 9.96
CA PHE A 442 -6.35 12.99 9.46
C PHE A 442 -7.87 13.20 9.53
N GLY A 443 -8.33 14.24 8.83
CA GLY A 443 -9.70 14.75 8.80
C GLY A 443 -9.93 15.56 7.51
N PRO A 444 -11.13 16.15 7.30
CA PRO A 444 -11.49 16.77 6.03
C PRO A 444 -10.91 18.18 5.92
N PHE A 445 -9.60 18.28 5.89
CA PHE A 445 -8.82 19.51 6.01
C PHE A 445 -7.64 19.50 5.02
N GLN A 446 -7.44 20.60 4.29
CA GLN A 446 -6.27 20.75 3.43
C GLN A 446 -5.68 22.16 3.49
N ILE A 447 -4.40 22.25 3.16
CA ILE A 447 -3.71 23.50 2.86
C ILE A 447 -3.74 23.73 1.36
N VAL A 448 -3.96 24.98 0.95
CA VAL A 448 -3.81 25.42 -0.44
C VAL A 448 -2.73 26.49 -0.49
N THR A 449 -1.86 26.43 -1.49
CA THR A 449 -0.88 27.48 -1.74
C THR A 449 -0.80 27.80 -3.23
N GLU A 450 -0.18 28.92 -3.56
CA GLU A 450 0.02 29.37 -4.94
C GLU A 450 1.52 29.51 -5.20
N TYR A 451 1.94 29.13 -6.41
CA TYR A 451 3.30 29.37 -6.89
C TYR A 451 3.28 29.98 -8.30
N LYS A 452 4.20 30.92 -8.54
CA LYS A 452 4.48 31.48 -9.87
C LYS A 452 5.36 30.54 -10.68
N HIS A 453 5.42 30.78 -11.98
CA HIS A 453 6.25 29.96 -12.89
C HIS A 453 7.72 29.83 -12.43
N ASP A 454 8.32 30.91 -11.93
CA ASP A 454 9.71 30.95 -11.44
C ASP A 454 9.89 30.41 -10.01
N GLN A 455 8.81 30.01 -9.34
CA GLN A 455 8.81 29.50 -7.96
C GLN A 455 8.71 27.98 -7.86
N LEU A 456 8.74 27.24 -8.97
CA LEU A 456 8.82 25.76 -8.94
C LEU A 456 9.96 25.23 -8.04
N PRO A 457 11.16 25.84 -7.99
CA PRO A 457 12.21 25.41 -7.05
C PRO A 457 11.80 25.50 -5.57
N LEU A 458 10.97 26.49 -5.20
CA LEU A 458 10.45 26.62 -3.83
C LEU A 458 9.42 25.53 -3.50
N VAL A 459 8.62 25.12 -4.50
CA VAL A 459 7.72 23.98 -4.36
C VAL A 459 8.53 22.71 -4.09
N LEU A 460 9.55 22.44 -4.90
CA LEU A 460 10.43 21.27 -4.74
C LEU A 460 11.16 21.28 -3.38
N ASP A 461 11.67 22.43 -2.92
CA ASP A 461 12.25 22.55 -1.58
C ASP A 461 11.22 22.24 -0.47
N THR A 462 9.97 22.67 -0.67
CA THR A 462 8.88 22.33 0.26
C THR A 462 8.66 20.82 0.33
N LEU A 463 8.72 20.11 -0.81
CA LEU A 463 8.55 18.65 -0.86
C LEU A 463 9.72 17.90 -0.24
N GLU A 464 10.96 18.30 -0.54
CA GLU A 464 12.18 17.65 -0.05
C GLU A 464 12.29 17.72 1.48
N ARG A 465 11.77 18.79 2.09
CA ARG A 465 11.77 18.97 3.55
C ARG A 465 10.72 18.12 4.28
N MET A 466 9.78 17.48 3.57
CA MET A 466 8.74 16.68 4.20
C MET A 466 9.34 15.39 4.75
N HIS A 467 8.85 14.94 5.90
CA HIS A 467 9.31 13.68 6.50
C HIS A 467 8.66 12.42 5.92
N ALA A 468 7.47 12.58 5.31
CA ALA A 468 6.68 11.47 4.79
C ALA A 468 6.57 11.55 3.25
N HIS A 469 6.77 10.41 2.59
CA HIS A 469 6.81 10.29 1.13
C HIS A 469 5.91 9.15 0.64
N LEU A 470 4.60 9.26 0.91
CA LEU A 470 3.62 8.22 0.60
C LEU A 470 3.01 8.40 -0.79
N THR A 471 2.03 9.30 -0.96
CA THR A 471 1.39 9.55 -2.25
C THR A 471 1.55 10.99 -2.74
N ALA A 472 1.47 11.17 -4.06
CA ALA A 472 1.55 12.48 -4.66
C ALA A 472 0.85 12.55 -6.02
N ALA A 473 0.52 13.75 -6.47
CA ALA A 473 -0.09 13.98 -7.77
C ALA A 473 0.55 15.17 -8.52
N VAL A 474 0.87 14.97 -9.80
CA VAL A 474 1.32 16.01 -10.73
C VAL A 474 0.29 16.16 -11.85
N VAL A 475 -0.56 17.18 -11.72
CA VAL A 475 -1.66 17.47 -12.67
C VAL A 475 -1.14 18.41 -13.75
N SER A 476 -0.65 17.81 -14.83
CA SER A 476 -0.18 18.49 -16.04
C SER A 476 -0.08 17.47 -17.16
N ASN A 477 -0.24 17.86 -18.42
CA ASN A 477 0.13 17.05 -19.59
C ASN A 477 1.46 17.51 -20.23
N ASP A 478 2.10 18.55 -19.69
CA ASP A 478 3.46 18.93 -20.08
C ASP A 478 4.46 17.89 -19.56
N LEU A 479 5.06 17.14 -20.48
CA LEU A 479 6.01 16.07 -20.17
C LEU A 479 7.29 16.59 -19.51
N LEU A 480 7.75 17.79 -19.87
CA LEU A 480 8.97 18.36 -19.29
C LEU A 480 8.72 18.77 -17.84
N PHE A 481 7.58 19.42 -17.60
CA PHE A 481 7.14 19.77 -16.25
C PHE A 481 6.94 18.52 -15.37
N GLN A 482 6.29 17.49 -15.89
CA GLN A 482 6.12 16.21 -15.17
C GLN A 482 7.48 15.59 -14.82
N GLN A 483 8.40 15.49 -15.78
CA GLN A 483 9.72 14.90 -15.57
C GLN A 483 10.54 15.68 -14.55
N GLU A 484 10.46 17.02 -14.57
CA GLU A 484 11.15 17.87 -13.60
C GLU A 484 10.67 17.59 -12.18
N ILE A 485 9.36 17.51 -11.94
CA ILE A 485 8.83 17.23 -10.60
C ILE A 485 9.09 15.78 -10.18
N ILE A 486 8.81 14.81 -11.06
CA ILE A 486 8.97 13.38 -10.74
C ILE A 486 10.45 13.06 -10.48
N GLY A 487 11.36 13.65 -11.26
CA GLY A 487 12.80 13.47 -11.10
C GLY A 487 13.37 14.09 -9.82
N ASN A 488 12.66 15.06 -9.22
CA ASN A 488 13.07 15.78 -8.01
C ASN A 488 12.08 15.61 -6.84
N SER A 489 11.38 14.48 -6.78
CA SER A 489 10.49 14.14 -5.66
C SER A 489 10.58 12.66 -5.31
N VAL A 490 10.10 12.28 -4.12
CA VAL A 490 10.37 10.96 -3.53
C VAL A 490 9.13 10.07 -3.39
N ASN A 491 7.92 10.63 -3.27
CA ASN A 491 6.70 9.89 -2.87
C ASN A 491 6.52 8.55 -3.63
N GLY A 492 6.41 7.46 -2.85
CA GLY A 492 6.47 6.09 -3.38
C GLY A 492 5.31 5.70 -4.30
N THR A 493 4.21 6.44 -4.24
CA THR A 493 3.06 6.28 -5.14
C THR A 493 2.65 7.62 -5.74
N THR A 494 3.34 8.02 -6.81
CA THR A 494 3.10 9.29 -7.50
C THR A 494 2.28 9.08 -8.78
N TYR A 495 1.20 9.84 -8.94
CA TYR A 495 0.38 9.86 -10.15
C TYR A 495 0.72 11.10 -10.98
N ALA A 496 0.83 10.96 -12.31
CA ALA A 496 1.16 12.05 -13.21
C ALA A 496 0.23 12.09 -14.43
N GLY A 497 -0.04 13.29 -14.94
CA GLY A 497 -0.99 13.53 -16.03
C GLY A 497 -2.16 14.41 -15.60
N LEU A 498 -2.94 14.93 -16.55
CA LEU A 498 -4.08 15.81 -16.24
C LEU A 498 -5.16 15.17 -15.34
N ARG A 499 -5.16 13.84 -15.24
CA ARG A 499 -6.09 13.06 -14.39
C ARG A 499 -5.43 12.52 -13.12
N ALA A 500 -4.25 13.03 -12.76
CA ALA A 500 -3.53 12.60 -11.56
C ALA A 500 -4.36 12.87 -10.30
N ARG A 501 -4.28 11.93 -9.36
CA ARG A 501 -4.98 11.90 -8.08
C ARG A 501 -3.99 11.48 -6.99
N THR A 502 -4.25 11.73 -5.73
CA THR A 502 -3.42 11.19 -4.63
C THR A 502 -4.03 9.89 -4.07
N THR A 503 -5.36 9.75 -4.11
CA THR A 503 -6.07 8.65 -3.45
C THR A 503 -6.45 7.49 -4.38
N GLY A 504 -6.85 6.37 -3.77
CA GLY A 504 -7.49 5.27 -4.49
C GLY A 504 -6.53 4.51 -5.39
N ALA A 505 -5.43 4.02 -4.79
CA ALA A 505 -4.55 3.05 -5.42
C ALA A 505 -5.24 1.67 -5.45
N PRO A 506 -5.66 1.16 -6.61
CA PRO A 506 -6.14 -0.21 -6.73
C PRO A 506 -5.01 -1.25 -6.58
N GLN A 507 -5.40 -2.52 -6.44
CA GLN A 507 -4.52 -3.68 -6.28
C GLN A 507 -3.56 -3.95 -7.45
N ASN A 508 -3.79 -3.37 -8.63
CA ASN A 508 -3.02 -3.67 -9.84
C ASN A 508 -1.70 -2.88 -9.95
N HIS A 509 -1.41 -1.99 -9.00
CA HIS A 509 -0.10 -1.35 -8.89
C HIS A 509 0.30 -1.18 -7.42
N TRP A 510 1.57 -0.82 -7.22
CA TRP A 510 2.13 -0.59 -5.90
C TRP A 510 1.39 0.55 -5.17
N PHE A 511 1.18 0.36 -3.87
CA PHE A 511 0.88 1.41 -2.92
C PHE A 511 1.81 1.25 -1.72
N GLY A 512 2.42 2.34 -1.27
CA GLY A 512 3.35 2.37 -0.16
C GLY A 512 4.40 3.48 -0.32
N PRO A 513 5.13 3.81 0.77
CA PRO A 513 6.08 4.90 0.76
C PRO A 513 7.40 4.52 0.07
N ALA A 514 8.20 5.55 -0.23
CA ALA A 514 9.59 5.42 -0.64
C ALA A 514 10.50 6.26 0.28
N GLY A 515 11.83 6.18 0.09
CA GLY A 515 12.80 6.85 0.96
C GLY A 515 13.09 6.13 2.28
N ASP A 516 12.34 5.05 2.61
CA ASP A 516 12.56 4.24 3.81
C ASP A 516 12.84 2.76 3.46
N PRO A 517 13.99 2.16 3.87
CA PRO A 517 14.24 0.72 3.68
C PRO A 517 13.21 -0.18 4.40
N ARG A 518 12.50 0.34 5.39
CA ARG A 518 11.39 -0.31 6.10
C ARG A 518 10.06 -0.15 5.37
N GLY A 519 9.98 0.68 4.31
CA GLY A 519 8.75 0.91 3.55
C GLY A 519 8.07 -0.40 3.13
N ALA A 520 6.77 -0.49 3.43
CA ALA A 520 5.91 -1.58 3.06
C ALA A 520 5.18 -1.27 1.76
N GLY A 521 5.03 -2.28 0.92
CA GLY A 521 4.05 -2.23 -0.17
C GLY A 521 2.80 -3.03 0.19
N ILE A 522 1.75 -2.86 -0.60
CA ILE A 522 0.55 -3.68 -0.53
C ILE A 522 0.01 -4.02 -1.93
N GLY A 523 -0.78 -5.11 -2.02
CA GLY A 523 -1.58 -5.48 -3.21
C GLY A 523 -0.84 -6.27 -4.30
N THR A 524 0.33 -5.79 -4.75
CA THR A 524 1.03 -6.39 -5.90
C THR A 524 1.87 -7.62 -5.56
N PRO A 525 2.21 -8.47 -6.56
CA PRO A 525 3.18 -9.55 -6.36
C PRO A 525 4.51 -9.07 -5.75
N GLU A 526 5.01 -7.92 -6.19
CA GLU A 526 6.25 -7.30 -5.72
C GLU A 526 6.15 -6.89 -4.25
N ALA A 527 5.06 -6.21 -3.88
CA ALA A 527 4.77 -5.88 -2.49
C ALA A 527 4.74 -7.12 -1.60
N ILE A 528 4.04 -8.18 -2.01
CA ILE A 528 3.95 -9.42 -1.23
C ILE A 528 5.34 -10.06 -1.06
N LYS A 529 6.10 -10.22 -2.15
CA LYS A 529 7.45 -10.80 -2.08
C LYS A 529 8.36 -9.97 -1.18
N LEU A 530 8.33 -8.64 -1.30
CA LEU A 530 9.18 -7.74 -0.52
C LEU A 530 8.85 -7.76 0.98
N VAL A 531 7.57 -7.68 1.33
CA VAL A 531 7.13 -7.57 2.73
C VAL A 531 7.19 -8.93 3.43
N TRP A 532 6.80 -10.01 2.73
CA TRP A 532 6.51 -11.30 3.37
C TRP A 532 7.51 -12.43 3.08
N SER A 533 8.58 -12.14 2.36
CA SER A 533 9.68 -13.09 2.19
C SER A 533 11.05 -12.41 2.19
N CYS A 534 12.09 -13.18 2.52
CA CYS A 534 13.47 -12.80 2.31
C CYS A 534 14.10 -13.63 1.19
N HIS A 535 15.27 -13.21 0.72
CA HIS A 535 16.06 -13.99 -0.21
C HIS A 535 16.81 -15.11 0.54
N ARG A 536 16.84 -16.32 -0.02
CA ARG A 536 17.69 -17.43 0.42
C ARG A 536 18.42 -18.02 -0.79
N GLU A 537 19.74 -17.95 -0.76
CA GLU A 537 20.60 -18.57 -1.78
C GLU A 537 20.87 -20.04 -1.40
N ILE A 538 20.74 -20.95 -2.37
CA ILE A 538 21.10 -22.35 -2.24
C ILE A 538 22.05 -22.68 -3.39
N ILE A 539 23.23 -23.18 -3.06
CA ILE A 539 24.24 -23.57 -4.04
C ILE A 539 24.33 -25.09 -4.06
N TYR A 540 23.99 -25.69 -5.19
CA TYR A 540 24.25 -27.09 -5.44
C TYR A 540 25.65 -27.23 -6.02
N ASP A 541 26.45 -28.14 -5.47
CA ASP A 541 27.78 -28.50 -5.99
C ASP A 541 27.87 -30.03 -6.00
N VAL A 542 27.21 -30.62 -7.00
CA VAL A 542 27.04 -32.06 -7.14
C VAL A 542 28.03 -32.60 -8.17
N VAL A 543 29.16 -33.10 -7.68
CA VAL A 543 30.17 -33.76 -8.52
C VAL A 543 29.72 -35.20 -8.81
N PRO A 544 29.84 -35.73 -10.04
CA PRO A 544 29.77 -37.17 -10.25
C PRO A 544 30.86 -37.83 -9.43
N THR A 545 30.55 -38.88 -8.66
CA THR A 545 31.44 -39.57 -7.70
C THR A 545 32.73 -40.21 -8.28
N LYS A 546 33.18 -39.83 -9.48
CA LYS A 546 34.32 -40.40 -10.21
C LYS A 546 35.34 -39.38 -10.73
N SER A 547 35.52 -38.22 -10.10
CA SER A 547 36.73 -37.40 -10.31
C SER A 547 37.78 -37.76 -9.25
N PRO A 548 39.01 -38.16 -9.62
CA PRO A 548 40.07 -38.44 -8.64
C PRO A 548 40.33 -37.17 -7.81
N PRO A 549 40.78 -37.31 -6.55
CA PRO A 549 41.07 -36.14 -5.71
C PRO A 549 42.05 -35.22 -6.45
N PRO A 550 41.94 -33.89 -6.26
CA PRO A 550 42.86 -32.96 -6.89
C PRO A 550 44.27 -33.41 -6.54
N CYS A 551 45.05 -33.73 -7.58
CA CYS A 551 46.43 -34.12 -7.44
C CYS A 551 47.09 -33.06 -6.57
N ARG A 552 47.43 -33.41 -5.32
CA ARG A 552 48.36 -32.60 -4.53
C ARG A 552 49.61 -32.55 -5.40
N ARG A 553 49.81 -31.46 -6.14
CA ARG A 553 51.15 -31.10 -6.61
C ARG A 553 51.94 -30.90 -5.34
N SER A 554 52.57 -31.97 -4.88
CA SER A 554 53.66 -31.86 -3.93
C SER A 554 54.64 -30.89 -4.59
N LEU A 555 54.89 -29.75 -3.93
CA LEU A 555 56.17 -29.08 -4.05
C LEU A 555 57.23 -30.03 -3.47
N ALA A 556 57.50 -31.11 -4.20
CA ALA A 556 58.64 -31.97 -3.99
C ALA A 556 59.74 -31.38 -4.86
N THR A 557 60.44 -30.41 -4.28
CA THR A 557 61.74 -29.94 -4.74
C THR A 557 62.65 -31.15 -4.89
N THR A 558 62.80 -31.64 -6.12
CA THR A 558 63.82 -32.63 -6.44
C THR A 558 65.13 -31.87 -6.60
N ALA A 559 65.83 -31.70 -5.48
CA ALA A 559 67.25 -31.36 -5.50
C ALA A 559 68.00 -32.53 -6.13
N ARG A 560 68.33 -32.42 -7.42
CA ARG A 560 69.43 -33.19 -8.02
C ARG A 560 70.59 -32.24 -8.25
N SER A 561 71.57 -32.42 -7.39
CA SER A 561 72.93 -31.92 -7.48
C SER A 561 73.56 -32.33 -8.82
N LEU A 562 73.98 -31.34 -9.61
CA LEU A 562 75.01 -31.52 -10.63
C LEU A 562 76.19 -30.62 -10.23
N VAL A 563 77.26 -31.26 -9.79
CA VAL A 563 78.55 -30.63 -9.47
C VAL A 563 79.39 -30.61 -10.76
N ILE A 564 79.83 -29.43 -11.19
CA ILE A 564 80.93 -29.23 -12.15
C ILE A 564 81.83 -28.08 -11.61
N PRO A 565 83.18 -28.16 -11.69
CA PRO A 565 84.14 -27.47 -10.81
C PRO A 565 84.61 -26.08 -11.31
N PRO A 566 85.45 -25.34 -10.55
CA PRO A 566 85.59 -23.88 -10.68
C PRO A 566 86.63 -23.46 -11.72
N HIS A 567 86.38 -22.36 -12.42
CA HIS A 567 87.41 -21.59 -13.11
C HIS A 567 87.22 -20.07 -12.91
N THR A 568 88.35 -19.42 -12.64
CA THR A 568 88.60 -18.02 -12.27
C THR A 568 88.40 -16.99 -13.42
N PRO A 569 88.29 -15.68 -13.10
CA PRO A 569 87.69 -14.64 -13.96
C PRO A 569 88.71 -13.73 -14.69
N PRO A 570 88.24 -12.78 -15.53
CA PRO A 570 88.81 -11.42 -15.55
C PRO A 570 87.68 -10.32 -15.68
N PRO A 571 87.97 -9.00 -15.82
CA PRO A 571 87.86 -8.02 -14.74
C PRO A 571 86.81 -6.90 -14.94
N GLU A 572 86.48 -6.25 -13.81
CA GLU A 572 86.04 -4.85 -13.59
C GLU A 572 85.10 -4.12 -14.59
N ALA A 573 83.95 -3.64 -14.08
CA ALA A 573 83.69 -2.19 -13.90
C ALA A 573 82.29 -1.90 -13.31
N ARG A 574 82.30 -1.36 -12.09
CA ARG A 574 81.44 -0.31 -11.48
C ARG A 574 80.14 0.08 -12.21
N ASN A 575 78.98 -0.03 -11.54
CA ASN A 575 78.35 1.11 -10.83
C ASN A 575 76.97 0.76 -10.22
N ARG A 576 76.88 1.03 -8.91
CA ARG A 576 75.81 1.70 -8.13
C ARG A 576 74.41 1.07 -7.95
N CYS A 577 74.21 0.70 -6.69
CA CYS A 577 73.16 1.14 -5.73
C CYS A 577 71.66 0.95 -6.04
N GLY A 578 70.95 0.47 -5.01
CA GLY A 578 69.52 0.72 -4.82
C GLY A 578 68.78 -0.39 -4.07
N ILE A 579 69.08 -0.61 -2.79
CA ILE A 579 68.18 -0.32 -1.65
C ILE A 579 67.10 -1.38 -1.38
N ILE A 580 67.29 -2.03 -0.22
CA ILE A 580 66.34 -2.81 0.56
C ILE A 580 65.42 -1.82 1.31
N LEU A 581 64.11 -2.07 1.36
CA LEU A 581 63.24 -2.01 2.56
C LEU A 581 61.77 -2.23 2.14
N LEU A 582 61.11 -3.31 2.58
CA LEU A 582 60.26 -3.45 3.79
C LEU A 582 58.80 -2.98 3.61
N VAL A 583 57.94 -3.99 3.43
CA VAL A 583 56.61 -4.21 4.03
C VAL A 583 55.81 -2.98 4.51
N VAL A 584 54.62 -2.73 3.93
CA VAL A 584 53.37 -2.46 4.69
C VAL A 584 52.13 -2.94 3.90
N LYS A 585 51.22 -3.56 4.64
CA LYS A 585 49.87 -4.04 4.33
C LYS A 585 48.85 -2.92 4.04
N SER A 586 47.89 -3.25 3.16
CA SER A 586 46.44 -2.93 3.23
C SER A 586 45.97 -1.46 3.28
N PHE A 587 45.18 -1.03 2.28
CA PHE A 587 43.70 -0.87 2.37
C PHE A 587 43.13 -0.14 1.13
N SER A 588 41.97 -0.64 0.69
CA SER A 588 40.87 -0.07 -0.09
C SER A 588 41.02 1.25 -0.88
N PHE A 589 40.76 1.17 -2.20
CA PHE A 589 40.39 2.32 -3.04
C PHE A 589 38.86 2.45 -3.15
N PHE A 590 38.32 3.57 -2.65
CA PHE A 590 37.12 4.21 -3.20
C PHE A 590 37.61 5.22 -4.25
N SER A 591 37.03 5.22 -5.45
CA SER A 591 37.35 6.21 -6.49
C SER A 591 36.31 7.33 -6.46
N LEU A 592 36.77 8.54 -6.12
CA LEU A 592 36.10 9.82 -6.29
C LEU A 592 36.65 10.44 -7.58
N ASN A 593 35.82 10.71 -8.58
CA ASN A 593 36.24 11.45 -9.77
C ASN A 593 35.69 12.88 -9.72
N VAL A 594 36.60 13.83 -9.49
CA VAL A 594 36.45 15.26 -9.76
C VAL A 594 36.91 15.49 -11.19
N PHE A 595 36.12 16.18 -12.02
CA PHE A 595 36.60 16.75 -13.28
C PHE A 595 36.27 18.25 -13.34
N VAL A 596 37.33 19.05 -13.32
CA VAL A 596 37.34 20.48 -13.66
C VAL A 596 37.64 20.58 -15.16
N GLY A 597 36.89 21.43 -15.87
CA GLY A 597 36.91 21.51 -17.33
C GLY A 597 38.01 22.40 -17.93
N SER A 598 38.08 22.40 -19.26
CA SER A 598 38.43 23.58 -20.07
C SER A 598 38.16 23.33 -21.58
N ASN A 599 37.34 24.23 -22.13
CA ASN A 599 37.21 24.74 -23.50
C ASN A 599 38.14 24.23 -24.62
N TYR A 600 37.58 23.85 -25.79
CA TYR A 600 37.49 24.69 -27.00
C TYR A 600 37.05 23.88 -28.26
N LYS A 601 36.05 24.44 -28.96
CA LYS A 601 35.80 24.49 -30.42
C LYS A 601 36.07 23.28 -31.34
N SER A 602 34.97 22.71 -31.83
CA SER A 602 34.59 22.49 -33.25
C SER A 602 35.68 22.17 -34.28
N PHE A 603 35.58 21.00 -34.93
CA PHE A 603 35.68 20.88 -36.40
C PHE A 603 35.06 19.57 -36.90
N VAL A 604 34.27 19.70 -37.98
CA VAL A 604 33.67 18.63 -38.79
C VAL A 604 34.75 18.06 -39.73
N GLY A 605 34.77 16.75 -39.94
CA GLY A 605 35.62 16.11 -40.94
C GLY A 605 35.17 14.69 -41.28
N TYR A 606 34.50 14.55 -42.43
CA TYR A 606 34.23 13.27 -43.10
C TYR A 606 35.52 12.51 -43.44
N ARG A 607 35.53 11.19 -43.27
CA ARG A 607 36.35 10.29 -44.09
C ARG A 607 35.66 8.95 -44.33
N THR A 608 35.49 8.66 -45.60
CA THR A 608 35.03 7.41 -46.21
C THR A 608 36.07 6.29 -46.05
N LEU A 609 35.58 5.12 -45.60
CA LEU A 609 35.83 3.69 -45.96
C LEU A 609 37.11 3.30 -46.76
N PRO A 610 37.70 2.09 -46.55
CA PRO A 610 37.07 0.85 -47.03
C PRO A 610 37.24 -0.44 -46.21
N ASP A 611 36.23 -1.30 -46.40
CA ASP A 611 36.22 -2.76 -46.47
C ASP A 611 37.00 -3.58 -45.44
N GLN A 612 36.25 -4.31 -44.60
CA GLN A 612 36.53 -5.72 -44.33
C GLN A 612 35.26 -6.48 -43.96
N ASP A 613 35.08 -7.59 -44.67
CA ASP A 613 33.99 -8.57 -44.60
C ASP A 613 33.66 -9.03 -43.18
N LEU A 614 32.39 -8.88 -42.78
CA LEU A 614 31.78 -9.67 -41.71
C LEU A 614 30.41 -10.16 -42.19
N ARG A 615 30.39 -11.40 -42.67
CA ARG A 615 29.18 -12.18 -42.94
C ARG A 615 28.44 -12.41 -41.62
N LEU A 616 27.39 -11.62 -41.36
CA LEU A 616 26.37 -11.96 -40.37
C LEU A 616 25.29 -12.81 -41.04
N SER A 617 25.12 -14.04 -40.56
CA SER A 617 24.00 -14.90 -40.94
C SER A 617 22.77 -14.47 -40.15
N ILE A 618 21.83 -13.78 -40.80
CA ILE A 618 20.51 -13.47 -40.24
C ILE A 618 19.58 -14.63 -40.60
N VAL A 619 19.14 -15.36 -39.58
CA VAL A 619 18.04 -16.33 -39.68
C VAL A 619 16.73 -15.52 -39.66
N LEU A 620 16.10 -15.36 -40.82
CA LEU A 620 14.75 -14.82 -40.95
C LEU A 620 13.75 -15.98 -40.76
N ASN A 621 12.93 -15.89 -39.71
CA ASN A 621 11.72 -16.70 -39.55
C ASN A 621 10.54 -15.91 -40.12
N PRO A 622 9.81 -16.42 -41.13
CA PRO A 622 8.60 -15.77 -41.63
C PRO A 622 7.37 -16.39 -40.96
N GLU A 623 6.59 -15.59 -40.23
CA GLU A 623 5.16 -15.89 -40.03
C GLU A 623 4.30 -14.69 -40.47
N PRO A 624 3.18 -14.94 -41.20
CA PRO A 624 2.38 -13.90 -41.82
C PRO A 624 1.35 -13.28 -40.88
N ILE A 625 1.35 -11.95 -40.82
CA ILE A 625 0.32 -11.13 -40.16
C ILE A 625 -0.91 -11.03 -41.07
N PHE A 626 -2.05 -11.56 -40.61
CA PHE A 626 -3.36 -11.31 -41.23
C PHE A 626 -3.95 -9.99 -40.71
N LEU A 627 -3.87 -8.94 -41.52
CA LEU A 627 -4.62 -7.69 -41.34
C LEU A 627 -5.99 -7.81 -42.00
N LYS A 628 -7.07 -7.81 -41.20
CA LYS A 628 -8.45 -7.62 -41.67
C LYS A 628 -8.77 -6.13 -41.68
N LEU A 629 -8.80 -5.53 -42.86
CA LEU A 629 -9.42 -4.23 -43.12
C LEU A 629 -10.94 -4.41 -43.26
N LYS A 630 -11.73 -3.61 -42.56
CA LYS A 630 -13.16 -3.39 -42.86
C LYS A 630 -13.30 -2.00 -43.51
N PRO A 631 -14.10 -1.85 -44.58
CA PRO A 631 -14.39 -0.55 -45.16
C PRO A 631 -15.53 0.16 -44.40
N GLU A 632 -15.43 1.49 -44.34
CA GLU A 632 -16.48 2.41 -43.91
C GLU A 632 -17.63 2.48 -44.93
N ALA A 633 -18.85 2.59 -44.40
CA ALA A 633 -20.01 3.25 -45.00
C ALA A 633 -20.93 3.68 -43.86
#